data_AF-A0A1F0UE76-F1
#
_entry.id   AF-A0A1F0UE76-F1
#
_cell.length_a   1.000
_cell.length_b   1.000
_cell.length_c   1.000
_cell.angle_alpha   90.00
_cell.angle_beta   90.00
_cell.angle_gamma   90.00
#
_symmetry.space_group_name_H-M   'P 1'
#
loop_
_entity.id
_entity.type
_entity.pdbx_description
1 polymer ?
#
loop_
_entity_poly.entity_id
_entity_poly.type
_entity_poly.pdbx_seq_one_letter_code
_entity_poly.pdbx_strand_id
1 'polypeptide(L)' 'MKTTASFNIKLDKKIKVERLAMEVGMKIGRPVKWTEVMNVLVDHFAKDAAAYIEHNEKQNQ' A
#
# COMPACT_ATOMS: atom_id res chain seq x y z
N MET A 1 -25.93 2.55 0.86
CA MET A 1 -24.79 2.57 -0.08
C MET A 1 -23.73 1.60 0.43
N LYS A 2 -23.15 0.74 -0.43
CA LYS A 2 -21.94 0.01 -0.04
C LYS A 2 -20.82 1.05 0.10
N THR A 3 -20.27 1.18 1.29
CA THR A 3 -19.22 2.16 1.63
C THR A 3 -17.81 1.63 1.34
N THR A 4 -17.69 0.42 0.79
CA THR A 4 -16.43 -0.28 0.54
C THR A 4 -16.23 -0.53 -0.95
N ALA A 5 -15.01 -0.29 -1.44
CA ALA A 5 -14.57 -0.67 -2.78
C ALA A 5 -13.59 -1.84 -2.71
N SER A 6 -13.55 -2.67 -3.77
CA SER A 6 -12.61 -3.78 -3.90
C SER A 6 -11.51 -3.41 -4.89
N PHE A 7 -10.26 -3.70 -4.55
CA PHE A 7 -9.10 -3.51 -5.42
C PHE A 7 -8.42 -4.86 -5.70
N ASN A 8 -8.30 -5.20 -6.99
CA ASN A 8 -7.62 -6.41 -7.41
C ASN A 8 -6.10 -6.17 -7.43
N ILE A 9 -5.40 -6.83 -6.52
CA ILE A 9 -3.95 -6.81 -6.40
C ILE A 9 -3.37 -8.15 -6.84
N LYS A 10 -2.28 -8.13 -7.62
CA LYS A 10 -1.55 -9.36 -7.97
C LYS A 10 -0.96 -10.00 -6.71
N LEU A 11 -0.92 -11.34 -6.70
CA LEU A 11 -0.51 -12.11 -5.53
C LEU A 11 0.92 -11.78 -5.06
N ASP A 12 1.84 -11.58 -5.99
CA ASP A 12 3.24 -11.21 -5.72
C ASP A 12 3.34 -9.88 -4.95
N LYS A 13 2.55 -8.87 -5.34
CA LYS A 13 2.50 -7.58 -4.66
C LYS A 13 1.91 -7.73 -3.25
N LYS A 14 0.85 -8.52 -3.10
CA LYS A 14 0.26 -8.82 -1.78
C LYS A 14 1.29 -9.46 -0.85
N ILE A 15 2.01 -10.49 -1.31
CA ILE A 15 3.04 -11.19 -0.53
C ILE A 15 4.14 -10.23 -0.07
N LYS A 16 4.57 -9.29 -0.93
CA LYS A 16 5.55 -8.26 -0.55
C LYS A 16 5.05 -7.39 0.61
N VAL A 17 3.82 -6.89 0.52
CA VAL A 17 3.22 -6.06 1.61
C VAL A 17 3.05 -6.88 2.88
N GLU A 18 2.69 -8.15 2.76
CA GLU A 18 2.53 -9.06 3.90
C GLU A 18 3.85 -9.32 4.63
N ARG A 19 4.96 -9.49 3.91
CA ARG A 19 6.30 -9.57 4.52
C ARG A 19 6.68 -8.29 5.25
N LEU A 20 6.43 -7.13 4.65
CA LEU A 20 6.67 -5.83 5.30
C LEU A 20 5.84 -5.68 6.58
N ALA A 21 4.58 -6.10 6.55
CA ALA A 21 3.72 -6.09 7.73
C ALA A 21 4.28 -7.01 8.84
N MET A 22 4.76 -8.20 8.49
CA MET A 22 5.43 -9.09 9.46
C MET A 22 6.67 -8.46 10.07
N GLU A 23 7.54 -7.86 9.25
CA GLU A 23 8.76 -7.20 9.72
C GLU A 23 8.46 -6.04 10.68
N VAL A 24 7.49 -5.19 10.34
CA VAL A 24 7.04 -4.11 11.23
C VAL A 24 6.47 -4.69 12.51
N GLY A 25 5.63 -5.72 12.40
CA GLY A 25 5.00 -6.37 13.55
C GLY A 25 6.01 -6.96 14.54
N MET A 26 7.08 -7.58 14.02
CA MET A 26 8.20 -8.06 14.84
C MET A 26 8.92 -6.91 15.54
N LYS A 27 9.18 -5.79 14.85
CA LYS A 27 9.87 -4.62 15.40
C LYS A 27 9.09 -3.93 16.52
N ILE A 28 7.77 -3.85 16.39
CA ILE A 28 6.90 -3.15 17.36
C ILE A 28 6.28 -4.09 18.40
N GLY A 29 6.56 -5.40 18.32
CA GLY A 29 6.05 -6.41 19.26
C GLY A 29 4.55 -6.67 19.19
N ARG A 30 3.88 -6.33 18.06
CA ARG A 30 2.45 -6.62 17.84
C ARG A 30 2.23 -7.20 16.44
N PRO A 31 1.25 -8.11 16.25
CA PRO A 31 0.90 -8.54 14.91
C PRO A 31 0.34 -7.37 14.10
N VAL A 32 0.92 -7.12 12.92
CA VAL A 32 0.44 -6.13 11.95
C VAL A 32 -0.10 -6.86 10.73
N LYS A 33 -1.31 -6.50 10.32
CA LYS A 33 -1.94 -7.08 9.12
C LYS A 33 -1.50 -6.32 7.88
N TRP A 34 -1.32 -7.02 6.76
CA TRP A 34 -0.99 -6.38 5.47
C TRP A 34 -2.04 -5.33 5.05
N THR A 35 -3.30 -5.50 5.43
CA THR A 35 -4.38 -4.53 5.19
C THR A 35 -4.18 -3.23 5.95
N GLU A 36 -3.56 -3.27 7.14
CA GLU A 36 -3.26 -2.08 7.93
C GLU A 36 -2.21 -1.21 7.21
N VAL A 37 -1.17 -1.85 6.67
CA VAL A 37 -0.16 -1.19 5.83
C VAL A 37 -0.81 -0.58 4.59
N MET A 38 -1.72 -1.30 3.93
CA MET A 38 -2.44 -0.78 2.77
C MET A 38 -3.32 0.43 3.11
N ASN A 39 -4.00 0.41 4.26
CA ASN A 39 -4.81 1.56 4.68
C ASN A 39 -3.93 2.80 4.90
N VAL A 40 -2.78 2.64 5.58
CA VAL A 40 -1.83 3.74 5.76
C VAL A 40 -1.31 4.27 4.43
N LEU A 41 -1.03 3.40 3.46
CA LEU A 41 -0.63 3.81 2.10
C LEU A 41 -1.70 4.66 1.41
N VAL A 42 -2.97 4.27 1.52
CA VAL A 42 -4.07 5.01 0.90
C VAL A 42 -4.33 6.34 1.64
N ASP A 43 -4.35 6.31 2.97
CA ASP A 43 -4.74 7.47 3.78
C ASP A 43 -3.67 8.56 3.79
N HIS A 44 -2.39 8.17 3.84
CA HIS A 44 -1.29 9.11 4.03
C HIS A 44 -0.45 9.34 2.77
N PHE A 45 -0.30 8.33 1.91
CA PHE A 45 0.64 8.37 0.79
C PHE A 45 -0.04 8.48 -0.59
N ALA A 46 -1.37 8.61 -0.66
CA ALA A 46 -2.06 8.77 -1.94
C ALA A 46 -1.61 9.99 -2.74
N LYS A 47 -1.27 11.11 -2.08
CA LYS A 47 -0.76 12.32 -2.74
C LYS A 47 0.60 12.10 -3.38
N ASP A 48 1.50 11.45 -2.64
CA ASP A 48 2.85 11.14 -3.14
C ASP A 48 2.78 10.14 -4.29
N ALA A 49 1.87 9.16 -4.20
CA ALA A 49 1.61 8.21 -5.28
C ALA A 49 1.11 8.92 -6.55
N ALA A 50 0.20 9.90 -6.42
CA ALA A 50 -0.27 10.69 -7.55
C ALA A 50 0.87 11.53 -8.17
N ALA A 51 1.66 12.21 -7.34
CA ALA A 51 2.81 12.99 -7.80
C ALA A 51 3.85 12.13 -8.53
N TYR A 52 4.09 10.90 -8.06
CA TYR A 52 4.99 9.95 -8.72
C TYR A 52 4.49 9.54 -10.11
N ILE A 53 3.18 9.33 -10.27
CA ILE A 53 2.57 9.03 -11.57
C ILE A 53 2.78 10.22 -12.52
N GLU A 54 2.48 11.44 -12.07
CA GLU A 54 2.66 12.66 -12.87
C GLU A 54 4.12 12.86 -13.29
N HIS A 55 5.06 12.59 -12.38
CA HIS A 55 6.49 12.69 -12.67
C HIS A 55 6.92 11.68 -13.74
N ASN A 56 6.46 10.43 -13.65
CA ASN A 56 6.85 9.39 -14.62
C ASN A 56 6.29 9.64 -16.02
N GLU A 57 5.05 10.13 -16.12
CA GLU A 57 4.46 10.49 -17.41
C GLU A 57 5.27 11.61 -18.10
N LYS A 58 5.74 12.61 -17.34
CA LYS A 58 6.58 13.70 -17.87
C LYS A 58 7.97 13.27 -18.32
N GLN A 59 8.49 12.16 -17.79
CA GLN A 59 9.81 11.62 -18.18
C GLN A 59 9.72 10.68 -19.39
N ASN A 60 8.53 10.16 -19.69
CA ASN A 60 8.28 9.25 -20.81
C ASN A 60 7.71 9.96 -22.05
N GLN A 61 7.54 11.28 -22.00
CA GLN A 61 7.24 12.18 -23.14
C GLN A 61 8.51 12.88 -23.61
#